data_AF-A0A354UAL8-F1
#
_entry.id   AF-A0A354UAL8-F1
#
_cell.length_a   1.000
_cell.length_b   1.000
_cell.length_c   1.000
_cell.angle_alpha   90.00
_cell.angle_beta   90.00
_cell.angle_gamma   90.00
#
_symmetry.space_group_name_H-M   'P 1'
#
loop_
_entity.id
_entity.type
_entity.pdbx_description
1 polymer ?
#
loop_
_entity_poly.entity_id
_entity_poly.type
_entity_poly.pdbx_seq_one_letter_code
_entity_poly.pdbx_strand_id
1 'polypeptide(L)'
;DFVAKNEKFYDYVKEAAARVLAGTSGEGDVTAKAQEIENEKLGELFVKFGEKMVLRRALRFEAPAVATYMHGEGRIGIMIEAEGSDDAALLKDVCMHIAAFSPEYIVPEDIPADRINKEKEIAAAQLQGKPANMIEKILGGKLNKWYSEVCLMRQPWIHDDKTCLAKLAPKLVVKKFVRWTVGQDL
;
A
#
# COMPACT_ATOMS: atom_id res chain seq x y z
N ASP A 1 22.97 0.21 -3.06
CA ASP A 1 22.85 1.68 -2.93
C ASP A 1 23.51 2.43 -4.10
N PHE A 2 24.59 1.90 -4.68
CA PHE A 2 25.18 2.42 -5.93
C PHE A 2 24.52 1.88 -7.20
N VAL A 3 24.37 0.56 -7.34
CA VAL A 3 23.74 -0.02 -8.55
C VAL A 3 22.27 0.34 -8.66
N ALA A 4 21.55 0.40 -7.53
CA ALA A 4 20.15 0.84 -7.47
C ALA A 4 19.92 2.27 -7.97
N LYS A 5 20.97 3.11 -8.02
CA LYS A 5 20.91 4.49 -8.55
C LYS A 5 21.44 4.60 -9.97
N ASN A 6 21.93 3.51 -10.54
CA ASN A 6 22.49 3.49 -11.89
C ASN A 6 21.36 3.52 -12.93
N GLU A 7 21.44 4.43 -13.89
CA GLU A 7 20.44 4.57 -14.96
C GLU A 7 20.20 3.26 -15.72
N LYS A 8 21.26 2.48 -16.00
CA LYS A 8 21.15 1.18 -16.68
C LYS A 8 20.38 0.15 -15.86
N PHE A 9 20.43 0.25 -14.53
CA PHE A 9 19.61 -0.60 -13.67
C PHE A 9 18.15 -0.15 -13.66
N TYR A 10 17.90 1.17 -13.63
CA TYR A 10 16.54 1.70 -13.76
C TYR A 10 15.87 1.29 -15.08
N ASP A 11 16.60 1.38 -16.19
CA ASP A 11 16.08 0.98 -17.50
C ASP A 11 15.81 -0.52 -17.54
N TYR A 12 16.72 -1.34 -17.01
CA TYR A 12 16.48 -2.77 -16.85
C TYR A 12 15.19 -3.06 -16.07
N VAL A 13 14.96 -2.38 -14.93
CA VAL A 13 13.76 -2.60 -14.10
C VAL A 13 12.48 -2.20 -14.85
N LYS A 14 12.49 -1.10 -15.60
CA LYS A 14 11.34 -0.68 -16.44
C LYS A 14 11.03 -1.73 -17.50
N GLU A 15 12.06 -2.22 -18.19
CA GLU A 15 11.88 -3.24 -19.21
C GLU A 15 11.45 -4.58 -18.62
N ALA A 16 11.99 -4.96 -17.46
CA ALA A 16 11.58 -6.16 -16.73
C ALA A 16 10.10 -6.08 -16.36
N ALA A 17 9.64 -4.94 -15.82
CA ALA A 17 8.23 -4.73 -15.54
C ALA A 17 7.36 -4.87 -16.81
N ALA A 18 7.80 -4.34 -17.96
CA ALA A 18 7.09 -4.47 -19.22
C ALA A 18 7.05 -5.93 -19.74
N ARG A 19 8.17 -6.67 -19.65
CA ARG A 19 8.24 -8.09 -20.04
C ARG A 19 7.36 -8.95 -19.16
N VAL A 20 7.40 -8.73 -17.83
CA VAL A 20 6.52 -9.41 -16.88
C VAL A 20 5.06 -9.09 -17.18
N LEU A 21 4.71 -7.83 -17.44
CA LEU A 21 3.35 -7.45 -17.80
C LEU A 21 2.87 -8.11 -19.12
N ALA A 22 3.74 -8.24 -20.11
CA ALA A 22 3.41 -8.90 -21.37
C ALA A 22 3.35 -10.44 -21.26
N GLY A 23 4.18 -11.04 -20.40
CA GLY A 23 4.31 -12.48 -20.23
C GLY A 23 3.44 -13.09 -19.12
N THR A 24 2.63 -12.28 -18.45
CA THR A 24 1.72 -12.71 -17.37
C THR A 24 0.30 -12.26 -17.68
N SER A 25 -0.67 -12.92 -17.05
CA SER A 25 -2.09 -12.59 -17.14
C SER A 25 -2.77 -12.89 -15.81
N GLY A 26 -3.98 -12.35 -15.61
CA GLY A 26 -4.74 -12.52 -14.39
C GLY A 26 -4.38 -11.51 -13.30
N GLU A 27 -5.12 -11.63 -12.20
CA GLU A 27 -4.97 -10.81 -11.00
C GLU A 27 -4.13 -11.53 -9.95
N GLY A 28 -3.27 -10.79 -9.25
CA GLY A 28 -2.60 -11.25 -8.04
C GLY A 28 -1.11 -11.54 -8.20
N ASP A 29 -0.61 -12.47 -7.39
CA ASP A 29 0.82 -12.80 -7.31
C ASP A 29 1.27 -13.53 -8.59
N VAL A 30 2.23 -12.91 -9.28
CA VAL A 30 2.85 -13.46 -10.50
C VAL A 30 4.35 -13.69 -10.32
N THR A 31 4.83 -13.73 -9.08
CA THR A 31 6.26 -13.78 -8.72
C THR A 31 6.98 -14.94 -9.38
N ALA A 32 6.44 -16.17 -9.28
CA ALA A 32 7.08 -17.34 -9.89
C ALA A 32 7.23 -17.17 -11.41
N LYS A 33 6.19 -16.68 -12.09
CA LYS A 33 6.23 -16.46 -13.53
C LYS A 33 7.17 -15.33 -13.91
N ALA A 34 7.18 -14.25 -13.12
CA ALA A 34 8.08 -13.13 -13.32
C ALA A 34 9.55 -13.55 -13.17
N GLN A 35 9.86 -14.42 -12.20
CA GLN A 35 11.19 -15.00 -12.02
C GLN A 35 11.61 -15.86 -13.21
N GLU A 36 10.71 -16.68 -13.75
CA GLU A 36 10.98 -17.43 -14.99
C GLU A 36 11.31 -16.52 -16.16
N ILE A 37 10.53 -15.45 -16.36
CA ILE A 37 10.69 -14.48 -17.46
C ILE A 37 12.05 -13.78 -17.37
N GLU A 38 12.47 -13.39 -16.16
CA GLU A 38 13.67 -12.57 -15.96
C GLU A 38 14.95 -13.37 -15.66
N ASN A 39 14.88 -14.70 -15.49
CA ASN A 39 16.00 -15.52 -15.01
C ASN A 39 17.29 -15.33 -15.84
N GLU A 40 17.18 -15.38 -17.17
CA GLU A 40 18.33 -15.19 -18.06
C GLU A 40 18.90 -13.78 -17.97
N LYS A 41 18.03 -12.76 -17.89
CA LYS A 41 18.43 -11.35 -17.95
C LYS A 41 18.99 -10.84 -16.64
N LEU A 42 18.56 -11.41 -15.52
CA LEU A 42 19.22 -11.23 -14.23
C LEU A 42 20.66 -11.80 -14.24
N GLY A 43 20.89 -12.90 -14.95
CA GLY A 43 22.23 -13.46 -15.16
C GLY A 43 23.15 -12.52 -15.95
N GLU A 44 22.66 -11.93 -17.04
CA GLU A 44 23.39 -10.92 -17.82
C GLU A 44 23.71 -9.67 -16.97
N LEU A 45 22.75 -9.25 -16.14
CA LEU A 45 22.91 -8.10 -15.25
C LEU A 45 23.96 -8.35 -14.17
N PHE A 46 24.03 -9.58 -13.63
CA PHE A 46 25.09 -10.00 -12.73
C PHE A 46 26.47 -9.92 -13.39
N VAL A 47 26.62 -10.40 -14.63
CA VAL A 47 27.89 -10.30 -15.38
C VAL A 47 28.33 -8.83 -15.55
N LYS A 48 27.37 -7.93 -15.76
CA LYS A 48 27.61 -6.50 -15.98
C LYS A 48 27.98 -5.74 -14.71
N PHE A 49 27.34 -6.05 -13.58
CA PHE A 49 27.47 -5.27 -12.35
C PHE A 49 28.25 -5.98 -11.24
N GLY A 50 28.46 -7.30 -11.32
CA GLY A 50 29.11 -8.10 -10.29
C GLY A 50 28.26 -8.30 -9.02
N GLU A 51 27.03 -7.77 -8.98
CA GLU A 51 26.12 -7.88 -7.84
C GLU A 51 24.98 -8.85 -8.15
N LYS A 52 24.72 -9.81 -7.25
CA LYS A 52 23.61 -10.76 -7.40
C LYS A 52 22.28 -10.03 -7.21
N MET A 53 21.49 -9.98 -8.28
CA MET A 53 20.16 -9.39 -8.28
C MET A 53 19.10 -10.49 -8.37
N VAL A 54 17.99 -10.29 -7.66
CA VAL A 54 16.90 -11.26 -7.59
C VAL A 54 15.58 -10.53 -7.74
N LEU A 55 14.68 -11.04 -8.59
CA LEU A 55 13.29 -10.61 -8.59
C LEU A 55 12.61 -11.21 -7.36
N ARG A 56 12.39 -10.37 -6.34
CA ARG A 56 11.90 -10.81 -5.02
C ARG A 56 10.40 -11.07 -4.98
N ARG A 57 9.61 -10.22 -5.62
CA ARG A 57 8.14 -10.31 -5.68
C ARG A 57 7.61 -9.57 -6.90
N ALA A 58 6.49 -10.03 -7.45
CA ALA A 58 5.74 -9.36 -8.49
C ALA A 58 4.22 -9.57 -8.29
N LEU A 59 3.47 -8.49 -8.48
CA LEU A 59 2.02 -8.45 -8.29
C LEU A 59 1.42 -7.75 -9.49
N ARG A 60 0.34 -8.30 -10.02
CA ARG A 60 -0.38 -7.78 -11.17
C ARG A 60 -1.79 -7.38 -10.77
N PHE A 61 -2.17 -6.16 -11.11
CA PHE A 61 -3.56 -5.73 -11.04
C PHE A 61 -4.18 -5.80 -12.43
N GLU A 62 -5.34 -6.41 -12.51
CA GLU A 62 -6.21 -6.46 -13.69
C GLU A 62 -7.55 -5.82 -13.31
N ALA A 63 -7.65 -4.51 -13.52
CA ALA A 63 -8.81 -3.72 -13.14
C ALA A 63 -9.07 -2.56 -14.12
N PRO A 64 -10.31 -2.05 -14.21
CA PRO A 64 -10.65 -0.95 -15.12
C PRO A 64 -9.90 0.35 -14.83
N ALA A 65 -9.56 0.61 -13.57
CA ALA A 65 -8.85 1.82 -13.15
C ALA A 65 -7.79 1.47 -12.10
N VAL A 66 -6.53 1.68 -12.50
CA VAL A 66 -5.34 1.49 -11.66
C VAL A 66 -4.55 2.78 -11.62
N ALA A 67 -4.16 3.22 -10.43
CA ALA A 67 -3.23 4.33 -10.25
C ALA A 67 -1.99 3.88 -9.49
N THR A 68 -0.85 4.50 -9.78
CA THR A 68 0.44 4.15 -9.19
C THR A 68 1.19 5.39 -8.72
N TYR A 69 2.07 5.21 -7.74
CA TYR A 69 3.01 6.23 -7.30
C TYR A 69 4.32 5.59 -6.84
N MET A 70 5.42 6.26 -7.14
CA MET A 70 6.74 5.89 -6.63
C MET A 70 7.30 7.04 -5.79
N HIS A 71 7.83 6.71 -4.62
CA HIS A 71 8.42 7.67 -3.70
C HIS A 71 9.90 7.36 -3.44
N GLY A 72 10.69 8.42 -3.18
CA GLY A 72 12.06 8.32 -2.73
C GLY A 72 12.96 7.50 -3.66
N GLU A 73 13.03 7.85 -4.95
CA GLU A 73 13.87 7.14 -5.95
C GLU A 73 13.52 5.64 -6.05
N GLY A 74 12.22 5.30 -5.99
CA GLY A 74 11.75 3.91 -6.10
C GLY A 74 11.87 3.08 -4.83
N ARG A 75 12.19 3.70 -3.68
CA ARG A 75 12.23 3.01 -2.38
C ARG A 75 10.86 2.54 -1.92
N ILE A 76 9.80 3.25 -2.29
CA ILE A 76 8.42 2.89 -1.98
C ILE A 76 7.60 2.92 -3.28
N GLY A 77 6.89 1.84 -3.57
CA GLY A 77 5.97 1.71 -4.70
C GLY A 77 4.55 1.46 -4.22
N ILE A 78 3.59 2.18 -4.80
CA ILE A 78 2.17 2.09 -4.48
C ILE A 78 1.41 1.82 -5.76
N MET A 79 0.42 0.92 -5.67
CA MET A 79 -0.57 0.70 -6.70
C MET A 79 -1.93 0.52 -6.05
N ILE A 80 -2.94 1.18 -6.60
CA ILE A 80 -4.33 1.08 -6.14
C ILE A 80 -5.24 0.68 -7.30
N GLU A 81 -6.28 -0.06 -6.98
CA GLU A 81 -7.48 -0.18 -7.80
C GLU A 81 -8.56 0.71 -7.19
N ALA A 82 -9.18 1.55 -8.02
CA ALA A 82 -10.18 2.50 -7.56
C ALA A 82 -11.37 2.59 -8.50
N GLU A 83 -12.53 2.94 -7.95
CA GLU A 83 -13.77 3.22 -8.66
C GLU A 83 -14.37 4.55 -8.19
N GLY A 84 -15.32 5.09 -8.96
CA GLY A 84 -16.10 6.27 -8.57
C GLY A 84 -15.36 7.61 -8.68
N SER A 85 -14.16 7.61 -9.28
CA SER A 85 -13.44 8.81 -9.71
C SER A 85 -12.53 8.49 -10.89
N ASP A 86 -12.50 9.39 -11.88
CA ASP A 86 -11.57 9.43 -13.01
C ASP A 86 -10.52 10.56 -12.87
N ASP A 87 -10.52 11.25 -11.73
CA ASP A 87 -9.58 12.32 -11.44
C ASP A 87 -8.19 11.74 -11.14
N ALA A 88 -7.33 11.77 -12.16
CA ALA A 88 -5.96 11.27 -12.06
C ALA A 88 -5.11 11.99 -10.99
N ALA A 89 -5.40 13.26 -10.69
CA ALA A 89 -4.68 14.00 -9.64
C ALA A 89 -5.09 13.50 -8.26
N LEU A 90 -6.40 13.33 -8.01
CA LEU A 90 -6.90 12.74 -6.77
C LEU A 90 -6.35 11.33 -6.56
N LEU A 91 -6.41 10.46 -7.57
CA LEU A 91 -5.94 9.08 -7.44
C LEU A 91 -4.42 9.01 -7.17
N LYS A 92 -3.64 9.91 -7.78
CA LYS A 92 -2.22 10.05 -7.48
C LYS A 92 -1.99 10.51 -6.04
N ASP A 93 -2.76 11.48 -5.55
CA ASP A 93 -2.67 11.94 -4.17
C ASP A 93 -3.06 10.84 -3.17
N VAL A 94 -4.03 9.98 -3.51
CA VAL A 94 -4.37 8.80 -2.70
C VAL A 94 -3.17 7.86 -2.60
N CYS A 95 -2.47 7.59 -3.71
CA CYS A 95 -1.26 6.79 -3.69
C CYS A 95 -0.14 7.46 -2.85
N MET A 96 0.01 8.78 -2.92
CA MET A 96 0.95 9.54 -2.10
C MET A 96 0.61 9.46 -0.60
N HIS A 97 -0.68 9.53 -0.27
CA HIS A 97 -1.18 9.38 1.09
C HIS A 97 -0.85 7.99 1.64
N ILE A 98 -1.12 6.93 0.88
CA ILE A 98 -0.75 5.55 1.25
C ILE A 98 0.77 5.43 1.47
N ALA A 99 1.58 6.07 0.62
CA ALA A 99 3.04 6.08 0.77
C ALA A 99 3.48 6.61 2.15
N ALA A 100 2.88 7.74 2.56
CA ALA A 100 3.22 8.48 3.76
C ALA A 100 2.66 7.84 5.05
N PHE A 101 1.37 7.50 5.07
CA PHE A 101 0.67 7.09 6.28
C PHE A 101 0.56 5.58 6.46
N SER A 102 0.89 4.78 5.44
CA SER A 102 0.96 3.32 5.53
C SER A 102 -0.29 2.69 6.17
N PRO A 103 -1.52 2.98 5.69
CA PRO A 103 -2.73 2.37 6.22
C PRO A 103 -2.63 0.83 6.18
N GLU A 104 -3.23 0.18 7.17
CA GLU A 104 -3.33 -1.28 7.24
C GLU A 104 -4.60 -1.79 6.53
N TYR A 105 -5.67 -0.97 6.54
CA TYR A 105 -6.98 -1.30 6.00
C TYR A 105 -7.52 -0.13 5.17
N ILE A 106 -8.53 -0.36 4.33
CA ILE A 106 -9.15 0.71 3.54
C ILE A 106 -10.22 1.39 4.39
N VAL A 107 -11.13 0.59 4.94
CA VAL A 107 -12.22 1.01 5.83
C VAL A 107 -12.29 0.12 7.08
N PRO A 108 -12.95 0.56 8.17
CA PRO A 108 -13.07 -0.26 9.38
C PRO A 108 -13.75 -1.61 9.16
N GLU A 109 -14.62 -1.69 8.16
CA GLU A 109 -15.34 -2.90 7.80
C GLU A 109 -14.42 -4.00 7.27
N ASP A 110 -13.22 -3.65 6.79
CA ASP A 110 -12.21 -4.61 6.34
C ASP A 110 -11.42 -5.23 7.51
N ILE A 111 -11.57 -4.67 8.72
CA ILE A 111 -10.77 -5.09 9.87
C ILE A 111 -11.31 -6.40 10.45
N PRO A 112 -10.46 -7.43 10.62
CA PRO A 112 -10.84 -8.66 11.29
C PRO A 112 -11.40 -8.43 12.71
N ALA A 113 -12.47 -9.15 13.06
CA ALA A 113 -13.18 -8.96 14.32
C ALA A 113 -12.28 -9.23 15.56
N ASP A 114 -11.37 -10.19 15.47
CA ASP A 114 -10.36 -10.49 16.49
C ASP A 114 -9.39 -9.32 16.70
N ARG A 115 -8.97 -8.65 15.62
CA ARG A 115 -8.18 -7.42 15.72
C ARG A 115 -8.98 -6.35 16.46
N ILE A 116 -10.22 -6.09 16.04
CA ILE A 116 -11.10 -5.08 16.69
C ILE A 116 -11.26 -5.39 18.18
N ASN A 117 -11.52 -6.65 18.53
CA ASN A 117 -11.70 -7.07 19.92
C ASN A 117 -10.42 -6.87 20.73
N LYS A 118 -9.26 -7.21 20.17
CA LYS A 118 -7.97 -6.95 20.80
C LYS A 118 -7.73 -5.45 21.05
N GLU A 119 -8.10 -4.57 20.12
CA GLU A 119 -8.02 -3.12 20.36
C GLU A 119 -8.95 -2.68 21.49
N LYS A 120 -10.18 -3.21 21.50
CA LYS A 120 -11.16 -2.91 22.55
C LYS A 120 -10.63 -3.30 23.92
N GLU A 121 -10.02 -4.47 24.05
CA GLU A 121 -9.41 -4.94 25.29
C GLU A 121 -8.27 -4.03 25.75
N ILE A 122 -7.35 -3.68 24.84
CA ILE A 122 -6.24 -2.74 25.12
C ILE A 122 -6.79 -1.40 25.58
N ALA A 123 -7.78 -0.85 24.88
CA ALA A 123 -8.39 0.43 25.21
C ALA A 123 -9.17 0.38 26.54
N ALA A 124 -9.87 -0.72 26.83
CA ALA A 124 -10.63 -0.91 28.07
C ALA A 124 -9.71 -1.06 29.30
N ALA A 125 -8.58 -1.75 29.17
CA ALA A 125 -7.59 -1.89 30.24
C ALA A 125 -7.05 -0.53 30.72
N GLN A 126 -6.99 0.47 29.83
CA GLN A 126 -6.59 1.85 30.16
C GLN A 126 -7.66 2.66 30.88
N LEU A 127 -8.88 2.11 31.07
CA LEU A 127 -10.04 2.81 31.64
C LEU A 127 -10.47 2.25 33.00
N GLN A 128 -9.69 1.35 33.59
CA GLN A 128 -9.97 0.82 34.93
C GLN A 128 -10.10 1.95 35.97
N GLY A 129 -11.09 1.82 36.86
CA GLY A 129 -11.37 2.81 37.90
C GLY A 129 -12.24 4.01 37.46
N LYS A 130 -12.70 4.05 36.20
CA LYS A 130 -13.65 5.08 35.74
C LYS A 130 -15.12 4.65 35.90
N PRO A 131 -16.07 5.60 36.02
CA PRO A 131 -17.50 5.29 36.01
C PRO A 131 -17.94 4.62 34.69
N ALA A 132 -18.81 3.60 34.78
CA ALA A 132 -19.26 2.79 33.63
C ALA A 132 -19.85 3.64 32.49
N ASN A 133 -20.66 4.64 32.81
CA ASN A 133 -21.25 5.58 31.85
C ASN A 133 -20.22 6.45 31.10
N MET A 134 -19.03 6.67 31.67
CA MET A 134 -17.93 7.35 31.00
C MET A 134 -17.06 6.39 30.19
N ILE A 135 -16.95 5.13 30.63
CA ILE A 135 -16.11 4.11 29.97
C ILE A 135 -16.57 3.89 28.53
N GLU A 136 -17.87 3.66 28.29
CA GLU A 136 -18.38 3.39 26.94
C GLU A 136 -18.10 4.55 25.97
N LYS A 137 -18.35 5.78 26.41
CA LYS A 137 -18.10 6.99 25.61
C LYS A 137 -16.60 7.15 25.28
N ILE A 138 -15.72 6.94 26.26
CA ILE A 138 -14.27 7.07 26.07
C ILE A 138 -13.75 5.93 25.17
N LEU A 139 -14.25 4.71 25.34
CA LEU A 139 -13.87 3.56 24.52
C LEU A 139 -14.25 3.79 23.05
N GLY A 140 -15.47 4.27 22.78
CA GLY A 140 -15.88 4.63 21.42
C GLY A 140 -14.99 5.69 20.78
N GLY A 141 -14.59 6.72 21.55
CA GLY A 141 -13.63 7.73 21.09
C GLY A 141 -12.25 7.15 20.78
N LYS A 142 -11.73 6.25 21.63
CA LYS A 142 -10.44 5.56 21.40
C LYS A 142 -10.47 4.69 20.14
N LEU A 143 -11.54 3.92 19.94
CA LEU A 143 -11.69 3.11 18.73
C LEU A 143 -11.79 3.97 17.48
N ASN A 144 -12.55 5.07 17.53
CA ASN A 144 -12.64 6.00 16.40
C ASN A 144 -11.29 6.62 16.04
N LYS A 145 -10.48 6.98 17.06
CA LYS A 145 -9.11 7.43 16.84
C LYS A 145 -8.26 6.34 16.20
N TRP A 146 -8.31 5.11 16.72
CA TRP A 146 -7.57 4.01 16.14
C TRP A 146 -7.96 3.73 14.67
N TYR A 147 -9.26 3.78 14.33
CA TYR A 147 -9.70 3.67 12.94
C TYR A 147 -9.13 4.79 12.05
N SER A 148 -8.99 6.01 12.57
CA SER A 148 -8.32 7.10 11.84
C SER A 148 -6.80 6.92 11.70
N GLU A 149 -6.19 6.00 12.44
CA GLU A 149 -4.77 5.69 12.31
C GLU A 149 -4.54 4.58 11.28
N VAL A 150 -5.41 3.56 11.23
CA VAL A 150 -5.19 2.36 10.42
C VAL A 150 -6.00 2.26 9.13
N CYS A 151 -7.10 3.01 8.99
CA CYS A 151 -7.96 2.94 7.80
C CYS A 151 -7.70 4.12 6.85
N LEU A 152 -7.32 3.83 5.60
CA LEU A 152 -7.07 4.82 4.55
C LEU A 152 -8.19 5.87 4.45
N MET A 153 -9.46 5.43 4.42
CA MET A 153 -10.58 6.34 4.19
C MET A 153 -10.87 7.26 5.40
N ARG A 154 -10.30 6.95 6.57
CA ARG A 154 -10.48 7.71 7.82
C ARG A 154 -9.25 8.48 8.26
N GLN A 155 -8.09 8.23 7.65
CA GLN A 155 -6.87 8.94 7.97
C GLN A 155 -7.01 10.45 7.69
N PRO A 156 -6.45 11.32 8.55
CA PRO A 156 -6.34 12.75 8.26
C PRO A 156 -5.62 12.94 6.93
N TRP A 157 -6.18 13.74 6.04
CA TRP A 157 -5.69 13.83 4.68
C TRP A 157 -4.25 14.39 4.59
N ILE A 158 -3.48 13.96 3.58
CA ILE A 158 -2.05 14.34 3.50
C ILE A 158 -1.84 15.84 3.29
N HIS A 159 -2.80 16.51 2.66
CA HIS A 159 -2.74 17.95 2.39
C HIS A 159 -3.33 18.81 3.52
N ASP A 160 -4.23 18.24 4.32
CA ASP A 160 -4.79 18.90 5.51
C ASP A 160 -5.30 17.87 6.52
N ASP A 161 -5.07 18.13 7.81
CA ASP A 161 -5.45 17.23 8.90
C ASP A 161 -6.92 17.39 9.35
N LYS A 162 -7.70 18.22 8.64
CA LYS A 162 -9.08 18.56 9.00
C LYS A 162 -10.10 17.68 8.29
N THR A 163 -9.73 17.15 7.11
CA THR A 163 -10.56 16.24 6.32
C THR A 163 -9.97 14.83 6.26
N CYS A 164 -10.71 13.92 5.65
CA CYS A 164 -10.28 12.57 5.29
C CYS A 164 -10.89 12.21 3.93
N LEU A 165 -10.39 11.14 3.30
CA LEU A 165 -10.88 10.71 1.98
C LEU A 165 -12.38 10.42 1.96
N ALA A 166 -12.93 9.81 3.03
CA ALA A 166 -14.37 9.57 3.12
C ALA A 166 -15.23 10.84 3.03
N LYS A 167 -14.69 12.00 3.45
CA LYS A 167 -15.36 13.31 3.37
C LYS A 167 -15.03 14.05 2.08
N LEU A 168 -13.75 14.02 1.68
CA LEU A 168 -13.24 14.75 0.52
C LEU A 168 -13.77 14.16 -0.80
N ALA A 169 -13.83 12.83 -0.88
CA ALA A 169 -14.21 12.10 -2.08
C ALA A 169 -15.18 10.95 -1.73
N PRO A 170 -16.43 11.26 -1.34
CA PRO A 170 -17.38 10.27 -0.83
C PRO A 170 -17.81 9.22 -1.86
N LYS A 171 -17.58 9.48 -3.16
CA LYS A 171 -17.85 8.52 -4.25
C LYS A 171 -16.65 7.61 -4.55
N LEU A 172 -15.44 7.97 -4.09
CA LEU A 172 -14.24 7.20 -4.32
C LEU A 172 -14.31 5.90 -3.52
N VAL A 173 -14.12 4.78 -4.22
CA VAL A 173 -13.97 3.46 -3.60
C VAL A 173 -12.62 2.91 -3.99
N VAL A 174 -11.72 2.78 -3.02
CA VAL A 174 -10.48 2.00 -3.21
C VAL A 174 -10.83 0.55 -2.94
N LYS A 175 -10.64 -0.33 -3.92
CA LYS A 175 -10.95 -1.78 -3.78
C LYS A 175 -9.81 -2.54 -3.12
N LYS A 176 -8.60 -2.19 -3.52
CA LYS A 176 -7.35 -2.77 -3.03
C LYS A 176 -6.23 -1.79 -3.25
N PHE A 177 -5.21 -1.91 -2.41
CA PHE A 177 -3.93 -1.26 -2.65
C PHE A 177 -2.80 -2.20 -2.27
N VAL A 178 -1.64 -1.93 -2.84
CA VAL A 178 -0.36 -2.49 -2.41
C VAL A 178 0.59 -1.34 -2.13
N ARG A 179 1.32 -1.46 -1.02
CA ARG A 179 2.43 -0.58 -0.67
C ARG A 179 3.66 -1.43 -0.41
N TRP A 180 4.65 -1.30 -1.26
CA TRP A 180 5.90 -2.03 -1.15
C TRP A 180 7.05 -1.10 -0.82
N THR A 181 7.83 -1.47 0.19
CA THR A 181 9.08 -0.80 0.51
C THR A 181 10.25 -1.72 0.22
N VAL A 182 11.34 -1.16 -0.32
CA VAL A 182 12.60 -1.89 -0.52
C VAL A 182 13.08 -2.45 0.82
N GLY A 183 13.41 -3.73 0.85
CA GLY A 183 13.90 -4.41 2.06
C GLY A 183 12.82 -4.82 3.08
N GLN A 184 11.54 -4.48 2.86
CA GLN A 184 10.44 -4.96 3.70
C GLN A 184 10.40 -6.50 3.74
N ASP A 185 10.15 -7.11 4.89
CA ASP A 185 10.00 -8.57 5.00
C ASP A 185 8.82 -9.10 4.15
N LEU A 186 8.94 -10.35 3.71
CA LEU A 186 7.90 -11.06 2.95
C LEU A 186 7.07 -11.94 3.89
#